data_AF-A0A7X9BQT2-F1
#
_entry.id   AF-A0A7X9BQT2-F1
#
_cell.length_a   1.000
_cell.length_b   1.000
_cell.length_c   1.000
_cell.angle_alpha   90.00
_cell.angle_beta   90.00
_cell.angle_gamma   90.00
#
_symmetry.space_group_name_H-M   'P 1'
#
loop_
_entity.id
_entity.type
_entity.pdbx_description
1 polymer ?
#
loop_
_entity_poly.entity_id
_entity_poly.type
_entity_poly.pdbx_seq_one_letter_code
_entity_poly.pdbx_strand_id
1 'polypeptide(L)'
;LYNLDGINLDFENMYKKDRDAYTQFVREFYPLAKEQGLIVSVDVTVPDGSDTWSKCYDRKALSESVDYVCLMTYDQHWASSPKAGSTAELAWVEENLNKTLREVPNNKLLLGVPLYTRLWAYNTSENKLSSRALNISSAWREIEENEAVTAWNDVSGQYEAWFDKDGIKYQLWIEDENAVNMKTSLIHKYDLAGACVWAANFADERVFNIFERNLKQVGSYDEWQMYYNQPEKAK
;
A
#
# COMPACT_ATOMS: atom_id res chain seq x y z
N LEU A 1 30.09 -3.87 8.79
CA LEU A 1 28.79 -3.20 8.50
C LEU A 1 27.72 -3.83 9.38
N TYR A 2 26.64 -3.11 9.70
CA TYR A 2 25.65 -3.31 10.78
C TYR A 2 24.89 -4.66 10.90
N ASN A 3 25.46 -5.80 10.46
CA ASN A 3 24.84 -7.13 10.46
C ASN A 3 23.43 -7.12 9.85
N LEU A 4 23.31 -6.49 8.68
CA LEU A 4 22.06 -6.38 7.94
C LEU A 4 21.84 -7.66 7.12
N ASP A 5 20.61 -8.15 7.08
CA ASP A 5 20.22 -9.28 6.23
C ASP A 5 20.01 -8.87 4.76
N GLY A 6 19.86 -7.57 4.50
CA GLY A 6 19.60 -7.05 3.17
C GLY A 6 19.67 -5.54 3.05
N ILE A 7 19.49 -5.06 1.82
CA ILE A 7 19.43 -3.65 1.45
C ILE A 7 18.19 -3.44 0.58
N ASN A 8 17.37 -2.48 0.98
CA ASN A 8 16.23 -2.00 0.21
C ASN A 8 16.59 -0.67 -0.44
N LEU A 9 16.43 -0.58 -1.76
CA LEU A 9 16.78 0.59 -2.56
C LEU A 9 15.51 1.39 -2.88
N ASP A 10 15.33 2.49 -2.15
CA ASP A 10 14.15 3.34 -2.25
C ASP A 10 14.52 4.69 -2.91
N PHE A 11 14.53 4.69 -4.25
CA PHE A 11 14.80 5.88 -5.05
C PHE A 11 13.50 6.38 -5.68
N GLU A 12 12.98 7.49 -5.17
CA GLU A 12 11.72 8.09 -5.63
C GLU A 12 11.92 9.43 -6.35
N ASN A 13 10.87 9.89 -7.04
CA ASN A 13 10.83 11.19 -7.74
C ASN A 13 12.03 11.42 -8.68
N MET A 14 12.54 10.34 -9.28
CA MET A 14 13.66 10.39 -10.21
C MET A 14 13.23 10.96 -11.56
N TYR A 15 14.14 11.60 -12.29
CA TYR A 15 13.82 11.99 -13.66
C TYR A 15 13.72 10.76 -14.55
N LYS A 16 12.71 10.72 -15.42
CA LYS A 16 12.52 9.65 -16.41
C LYS A 16 13.75 9.36 -17.27
N LYS A 17 14.53 10.39 -17.61
CA LYS A 17 15.77 10.26 -18.39
C LYS A 17 16.85 9.43 -17.68
N ASP A 18 16.76 9.30 -16.36
CA ASP A 18 17.71 8.54 -15.54
C ASP A 18 17.26 7.08 -15.34
N ARG A 19 16.12 6.65 -15.93
CA ARG A 19 15.58 5.28 -15.85
C ARG A 19 16.63 4.21 -16.14
N ASP A 20 17.34 4.36 -17.25
CA ASP A 20 18.33 3.35 -17.69
C ASP A 20 19.58 3.41 -16.80
N ALA A 21 19.94 4.59 -16.29
CA ALA A 21 21.06 4.76 -15.37
C ALA A 21 20.77 4.12 -14.00
N TYR A 22 19.55 4.28 -13.46
CA TYR A 22 19.13 3.61 -12.24
C TYR A 22 19.11 2.09 -12.41
N THR A 23 18.58 1.60 -13.53
CA THR A 23 18.60 0.17 -13.87
C THR A 23 20.04 -0.36 -13.95
N GLN A 24 20.95 0.41 -14.58
CA GLN A 24 22.36 0.06 -14.68
C GLN A 24 23.02 -0.03 -13.29
N PHE A 25 22.73 0.93 -12.42
CA PHE A 25 23.22 0.94 -11.04
C PHE A 25 22.77 -0.31 -10.29
N VAL A 26 21.47 -0.65 -10.32
CA VAL A 26 20.94 -1.84 -9.63
C VAL A 26 21.58 -3.13 -10.18
N ARG A 27 21.77 -3.21 -11.51
CA ARG A 27 22.44 -4.35 -12.16
C ARG A 27 23.88 -4.55 -11.71
N GLU A 28 24.62 -3.47 -11.44
CA GLU A 28 26.01 -3.54 -10.95
C GLU A 28 26.07 -3.77 -9.44
N PHE A 29 25.14 -3.18 -8.69
CA PHE A 29 25.05 -3.30 -7.24
C PHE A 29 24.68 -4.71 -6.78
N TYR A 30 23.70 -5.33 -7.44
CA TYR A 30 23.14 -6.62 -7.05
C TYR A 30 24.17 -7.74 -6.89
N PRO A 31 25.03 -8.07 -7.87
CA PRO A 31 26.01 -9.16 -7.70
C PRO A 31 26.97 -8.91 -6.53
N LEU A 32 27.39 -7.65 -6.32
CA LEU A 32 28.26 -7.28 -5.20
C LEU A 32 27.56 -7.48 -3.85
N ALA A 33 26.26 -7.14 -3.75
CA ALA A 33 25.47 -7.40 -2.55
C ALA A 33 25.25 -8.92 -2.32
N LYS A 34 25.00 -9.68 -3.39
CA LYS A 34 24.83 -11.15 -3.31
C LYS A 34 26.11 -11.86 -2.88
N GLU A 35 27.30 -11.41 -3.30
CA GLU A 35 28.59 -11.93 -2.82
C GLU A 35 28.76 -11.76 -1.30
N GLN A 36 28.10 -10.77 -0.70
CA GLN A 36 28.06 -10.56 0.74
C GLN A 36 26.91 -11.30 1.43
N GLY A 37 26.14 -12.11 0.71
CA GLY A 37 24.98 -12.84 1.24
C GLY A 37 23.75 -11.99 1.53
N LEU A 38 23.70 -10.75 1.02
CA LEU A 38 22.59 -9.82 1.27
C LEU A 38 21.40 -10.11 0.35
N ILE A 39 20.19 -9.90 0.88
CA ILE A 39 18.97 -9.77 0.08
C ILE A 39 18.87 -8.35 -0.47
N VAL A 40 18.48 -8.20 -1.74
CA VAL A 40 18.27 -6.89 -2.35
C VAL A 40 16.82 -6.73 -2.77
N SER A 41 16.24 -5.60 -2.42
CA SER A 41 14.90 -5.18 -2.84
C SER A 41 14.92 -3.75 -3.38
N VAL A 42 13.94 -3.41 -4.20
CA VAL A 42 13.70 -2.06 -4.72
C VAL A 42 12.24 -1.67 -4.49
N ASP A 43 12.00 -0.42 -4.14
CA ASP A 43 10.65 0.17 -4.17
C ASP A 43 10.34 0.72 -5.55
N VAL A 44 9.15 0.40 -6.05
CA VAL A 44 8.61 0.97 -7.29
C VAL A 44 7.15 1.32 -7.08
N THR A 45 6.68 2.37 -7.75
CA THR A 45 5.25 2.71 -7.78
C THR A 45 4.51 1.94 -8.88
N VAL A 46 3.20 2.15 -8.97
CA VAL A 46 2.33 1.58 -10.00
C VAL A 46 2.64 2.09 -11.42
N PRO A 47 2.45 1.28 -12.49
CA PRO A 47 2.79 1.63 -13.88
C PRO A 47 2.10 2.88 -14.46
N ASP A 48 0.93 3.28 -13.97
CA ASP A 48 0.10 4.32 -14.59
C ASP A 48 0.33 5.75 -14.06
N GLY A 49 1.45 5.99 -13.37
CA GLY A 49 1.79 7.30 -12.82
C GLY A 49 2.50 8.28 -13.78
N SER A 50 3.09 9.32 -13.17
CA SER A 50 3.79 10.40 -13.88
C SER A 50 5.17 9.98 -14.40
N ASP A 51 5.82 10.87 -15.13
CA ASP A 51 7.20 10.65 -15.62
C ASP A 51 8.21 10.49 -14.48
N THR A 52 8.03 11.18 -13.34
CA THR A 52 8.98 11.12 -12.22
C THR A 52 8.62 10.12 -11.13
N TRP A 53 7.36 9.69 -11.10
CA TRP A 53 6.89 8.76 -10.09
C TRP A 53 6.64 7.36 -10.62
N SER A 54 6.38 7.15 -11.92
CA SER A 54 6.16 5.80 -12.47
C SER A 54 7.08 5.47 -13.64
N LYS A 55 7.13 6.32 -14.66
CA LYS A 55 7.82 5.98 -15.92
C LYS A 55 9.34 6.11 -15.81
N CYS A 56 9.84 6.49 -14.64
CA CYS A 56 11.24 6.50 -14.26
C CYS A 56 11.77 5.09 -13.89
N TYR A 57 10.92 4.08 -13.74
CA TYR A 57 11.32 2.71 -13.45
C TYR A 57 11.24 1.81 -14.68
N ASP A 58 12.29 1.02 -14.94
CA ASP A 58 12.20 -0.18 -15.77
C ASP A 58 11.92 -1.39 -14.86
N ARG A 59 10.66 -1.60 -14.48
CA ARG A 59 10.31 -2.62 -13.47
C ARG A 59 10.73 -4.02 -13.90
N LYS A 60 10.65 -4.32 -15.20
CA LYS A 60 11.10 -5.60 -15.75
C LYS A 60 12.59 -5.79 -15.55
N ALA A 61 13.42 -4.86 -16.05
CA ALA A 61 14.87 -4.97 -15.94
C ALA A 61 15.37 -4.91 -14.48
N LEU A 62 14.70 -4.12 -13.63
CA LEU A 62 14.96 -4.10 -12.19
C LEU A 62 14.68 -5.47 -11.57
N SER A 63 13.55 -6.11 -11.89
CA SER A 63 13.18 -7.42 -11.34
C SER A 63 14.16 -8.54 -11.71
N GLU A 64 14.92 -8.39 -12.79
CA GLU A 64 15.98 -9.33 -13.19
C GLU A 64 17.23 -9.21 -12.29
N SER A 65 17.40 -8.07 -11.60
CA SER A 65 18.59 -7.70 -10.82
C SER A 65 18.31 -7.45 -9.33
N VAL A 66 17.25 -8.05 -8.77
CA VAL A 66 16.92 -8.00 -7.34
C VAL A 66 16.30 -9.32 -6.88
N ASP A 67 16.26 -9.55 -5.58
CA ASP A 67 15.50 -10.66 -4.99
C ASP A 67 14.00 -10.32 -4.97
N TYR A 68 13.64 -9.10 -4.57
CA TYR A 68 12.24 -8.66 -4.48
C TYR A 68 11.99 -7.26 -5.04
N VAL A 69 10.76 -7.01 -5.47
CA VAL A 69 10.24 -5.71 -5.87
C VAL A 69 9.08 -5.35 -4.94
N CYS A 70 9.25 -4.28 -4.17
CA CYS A 70 8.21 -3.71 -3.32
C CYS A 70 7.32 -2.79 -4.17
N LEU A 71 6.10 -3.23 -4.47
CA LEU A 71 5.15 -2.42 -5.23
C LEU A 71 4.37 -1.50 -4.28
N MET A 72 4.70 -0.22 -4.27
CA MET A 72 4.03 0.81 -3.49
C MET A 72 2.62 1.08 -4.04
N THR A 73 1.68 0.21 -3.67
CA THR A 73 0.26 0.24 -4.02
C THR A 73 -0.52 1.04 -2.97
N TYR A 74 -0.02 2.25 -2.72
CA TYR A 74 -0.64 3.25 -1.84
C TYR A 74 -0.41 4.65 -2.40
N ASP A 75 -0.96 5.66 -1.72
CA ASP A 75 -1.04 7.05 -2.18
C ASP A 75 -1.83 7.23 -3.49
N GLN A 76 -2.88 6.43 -3.69
CA GLN A 76 -3.90 6.68 -4.72
C GLN A 76 -4.43 8.12 -4.63
N HIS A 77 -4.68 8.59 -3.40
CA HIS A 77 -4.92 9.99 -3.07
C HIS A 77 -3.92 10.47 -2.00
N TRP A 78 -2.88 11.20 -2.43
CA TRP A 78 -1.81 11.71 -1.57
C TRP A 78 -2.17 13.05 -0.89
N ALA A 79 -1.24 13.59 -0.09
CA ALA A 79 -1.47 14.79 0.74
C ALA A 79 -2.05 16.02 0.03
N SER A 80 -1.62 16.28 -1.20
CA SER A 80 -2.06 17.40 -2.02
C SER A 80 -2.91 16.98 -3.22
N SER A 81 -3.50 15.77 -3.17
CA SER A 81 -4.45 15.35 -4.19
C SER A 81 -5.58 16.39 -4.32
N PRO A 82 -5.99 16.74 -5.56
CA PRO A 82 -7.07 17.69 -5.79
C PRO A 82 -8.44 17.14 -5.39
N LYS A 83 -8.52 15.85 -5.06
CA LYS A 83 -9.75 15.15 -4.67
C LYS A 83 -9.50 14.33 -3.41
N ALA A 84 -10.48 14.34 -2.52
CA ALA A 84 -10.53 13.40 -1.40
C ALA A 84 -10.75 11.99 -1.92
N GLY A 85 -10.17 11.02 -1.23
CA GLY A 85 -10.30 9.60 -1.57
C GLY A 85 -9.40 8.73 -0.70
N SER A 86 -9.50 7.42 -0.91
CA SER A 86 -8.69 6.45 -0.18
C SER A 86 -7.20 6.58 -0.50
N THR A 87 -6.38 6.16 0.46
CA THR A 87 -4.96 5.88 0.24
C THR A 87 -4.76 4.70 -0.70
N ALA A 88 -5.61 3.67 -0.63
CA ALA A 88 -5.48 2.43 -1.39
C ALA A 88 -6.80 1.64 -1.47
N GLU A 89 -7.71 2.02 -2.38
CA GLU A 89 -8.92 1.22 -2.64
C GLU A 89 -8.53 -0.17 -3.15
N LEU A 90 -9.19 -1.22 -2.66
CA LEU A 90 -8.91 -2.61 -3.04
C LEU A 90 -8.96 -2.80 -4.56
N ALA A 91 -9.98 -2.28 -5.24
CA ALA A 91 -10.10 -2.36 -6.68
C ALA A 91 -8.91 -1.68 -7.41
N TRP A 92 -8.47 -0.52 -6.92
CA TRP A 92 -7.32 0.20 -7.49
C TRP A 92 -6.01 -0.54 -7.24
N VAL A 93 -5.83 -1.10 -6.03
CA VAL A 93 -4.66 -1.92 -5.68
C VAL A 93 -4.58 -3.13 -6.61
N GLU A 94 -5.67 -3.88 -6.75
CA GLU A 94 -5.71 -5.09 -7.59
C GLU A 94 -5.52 -4.77 -9.08
N GLU A 95 -6.10 -3.67 -9.57
CA GLU A 95 -5.90 -3.23 -10.95
C GLU A 95 -4.42 -2.94 -11.24
N ASN A 96 -3.75 -2.20 -10.35
CA ASN A 96 -2.36 -1.83 -10.54
C ASN A 96 -1.39 -2.99 -10.28
N LEU A 97 -1.71 -3.89 -9.35
CA LEU A 97 -1.01 -5.15 -9.19
C LEU A 97 -1.02 -5.96 -10.49
N ASN A 98 -2.19 -6.12 -11.13
CA ASN A 98 -2.31 -6.84 -12.40
C ASN A 98 -1.51 -6.21 -13.54
N LYS A 99 -1.36 -4.88 -13.56
CA LYS A 99 -0.49 -4.19 -14.52
C LYS A 99 0.98 -4.50 -14.25
N THR A 100 1.41 -4.42 -13.00
CA THR A 100 2.78 -4.73 -12.59
C THR A 100 3.17 -6.19 -12.86
N LEU A 101 2.24 -7.14 -12.70
CA LEU A 101 2.47 -8.56 -12.99
C LEU A 101 2.78 -8.86 -14.47
N ARG A 102 2.55 -7.90 -15.38
CA ARG A 102 2.98 -8.00 -16.79
C ARG A 102 4.48 -7.70 -16.96
N GLU A 103 5.08 -7.04 -15.98
CA GLU A 103 6.46 -6.57 -15.99
C GLU A 103 7.34 -7.34 -14.99
N VAL A 104 6.78 -7.74 -13.84
CA VAL A 104 7.49 -8.36 -12.71
C VAL A 104 6.91 -9.74 -12.40
N PRO A 105 7.74 -10.79 -12.28
CA PRO A 105 7.29 -12.11 -11.83
C PRO A 105 6.63 -12.07 -10.45
N ASN A 106 5.52 -12.80 -10.28
CA ASN A 106 4.76 -12.86 -9.02
C ASN A 106 5.63 -13.29 -7.82
N ASN A 107 6.49 -14.28 -8.00
CA ASN A 107 7.39 -14.82 -6.97
C ASN A 107 8.53 -13.87 -6.55
N LYS A 108 8.62 -12.68 -7.14
CA LYS A 108 9.49 -11.58 -6.71
C LYS A 108 8.71 -10.36 -6.22
N LEU A 109 7.41 -10.31 -6.43
CA LEU A 109 6.61 -9.12 -6.17
C LEU A 109 6.05 -9.14 -4.75
N LEU A 110 6.33 -8.08 -4.00
CA LEU A 110 5.76 -7.82 -2.68
C LEU A 110 4.64 -6.78 -2.81
N LEU A 111 3.48 -7.06 -2.22
CA LEU A 111 2.33 -6.16 -2.21
C LEU A 111 2.50 -5.06 -1.18
N GLY A 112 2.45 -3.80 -1.62
CA GLY A 112 2.40 -2.62 -0.75
C GLY A 112 1.09 -2.54 0.02
N VAL A 113 1.16 -2.47 1.35
CA VAL A 113 -0.02 -2.29 2.21
C VAL A 113 0.17 -1.06 3.10
N PRO A 114 -0.63 0.01 2.93
CA PRO A 114 -0.58 1.15 3.84
C PRO A 114 -1.30 0.84 5.14
N LEU A 115 -0.78 1.39 6.23
CA LEU A 115 -1.37 1.34 7.58
C LEU A 115 -1.83 2.73 8.05
N TYR A 116 -2.04 3.64 7.11
CA TYR A 116 -2.55 4.98 7.37
C TYR A 116 -3.67 5.34 6.41
N THR A 117 -4.56 6.17 6.91
CA THR A 117 -5.56 6.86 6.11
C THR A 117 -5.30 8.37 6.11
N ARG A 118 -6.09 9.10 5.33
CA ARG A 118 -6.13 10.55 5.35
C ARG A 118 -7.49 11.00 5.87
N LEU A 119 -7.50 11.83 6.91
CA LEU A 119 -8.67 12.61 7.25
C LEU A 119 -8.74 13.78 6.28
N TRP A 120 -9.70 13.74 5.37
CA TRP A 120 -9.99 14.82 4.44
C TRP A 120 -10.91 15.83 5.11
N ALA A 121 -10.62 17.11 4.91
CA ALA A 121 -11.41 18.22 5.42
C ALA A 121 -11.70 19.19 4.27
N TYR A 122 -12.97 19.32 3.92
CA TYR A 122 -13.46 20.23 2.89
C TYR A 122 -14.20 21.40 3.54
N ASN A 123 -13.57 22.58 3.51
CA ASN A 123 -14.19 23.82 3.97
C ASN A 123 -15.09 24.37 2.85
N THR A 124 -16.41 24.29 3.05
CA THR A 124 -17.39 24.70 2.04
C THR A 124 -17.40 26.20 1.79
N SER A 125 -17.01 27.01 2.78
CA SER A 125 -17.00 28.47 2.68
C SER A 125 -15.81 29.00 1.89
N GLU A 126 -14.66 28.35 2.02
CA GLU A 126 -13.42 28.71 1.33
C GLU A 126 -13.20 27.93 0.03
N ASN A 127 -14.05 26.94 -0.26
CA ASN A 127 -13.87 25.98 -1.35
C ASN A 127 -12.46 25.34 -1.30
N LYS A 128 -12.04 24.92 -0.11
CA LYS A 128 -10.66 24.48 0.17
C LYS A 128 -10.65 23.06 0.72
N LEU A 129 -9.88 22.20 0.07
CA LEU A 129 -9.61 20.84 0.51
C LEU A 129 -8.26 20.78 1.23
N SER A 130 -8.21 20.09 2.38
CA SER A 130 -6.97 19.75 3.05
C SER A 130 -7.04 18.32 3.60
N SER A 131 -5.90 17.76 3.96
CA SER A 131 -5.84 16.43 4.58
C SER A 131 -4.71 16.30 5.58
N ARG A 132 -4.86 15.39 6.53
CA ARG A 132 -3.76 14.93 7.40
C ARG A 132 -3.78 13.41 7.52
N ALA A 133 -2.59 12.81 7.64
CA ALA A 133 -2.47 11.37 7.84
C ALA A 133 -2.89 10.97 9.25
N LEU A 134 -3.52 9.80 9.36
CA LEU A 134 -3.90 9.17 10.61
C LEU A 134 -3.46 7.71 10.61
N ASN A 135 -2.91 7.25 11.74
CA ASN A 135 -2.80 5.82 12.00
C ASN A 135 -4.19 5.23 12.30
N ILE A 136 -4.28 3.89 12.32
CA ILE A 136 -5.55 3.17 12.45
C ILE A 136 -6.31 3.56 13.71
N SER A 137 -5.65 3.56 14.88
CA SER A 137 -6.30 3.90 16.15
C SER A 137 -6.78 5.35 16.19
N SER A 138 -6.06 6.28 15.56
CA SER A 138 -6.49 7.69 15.49
C SER A 138 -7.67 7.88 14.55
N ALA A 139 -7.73 7.13 13.44
CA ALA A 139 -8.86 7.18 12.52
C ALA A 139 -10.16 6.74 13.22
N TRP A 140 -10.12 5.63 13.96
CA TRP A 140 -11.28 5.18 14.75
C TRP A 140 -11.66 6.16 15.87
N ARG A 141 -10.67 6.80 16.51
CA ARG A 141 -10.94 7.85 17.51
C ARG A 141 -11.68 9.04 16.91
N GLU A 142 -11.28 9.51 15.72
CA GLU A 142 -11.99 10.61 15.04
C GLU A 142 -13.44 10.23 14.71
N ILE A 143 -13.68 8.97 14.36
CA ILE A 143 -15.03 8.46 14.07
C ILE A 143 -15.89 8.46 15.33
N GLU A 144 -15.35 7.94 16.44
CA GLU A 144 -16.05 7.86 17.72
C GLU A 144 -16.33 9.26 18.30
N GLU A 145 -15.32 10.14 18.36
CA GLU A 145 -15.44 11.47 18.97
C GLU A 145 -16.39 12.41 18.21
N ASN A 146 -16.64 12.15 16.93
CA ASN A 146 -17.52 12.98 16.09
C ASN A 146 -18.79 12.25 15.65
N GLU A 147 -19.10 11.09 16.24
CA GLU A 147 -20.28 10.27 15.92
C GLU A 147 -20.45 10.07 14.40
N ALA A 148 -19.34 9.80 13.71
CA ALA A 148 -19.32 9.78 12.25
C ALA A 148 -20.15 8.63 11.69
N VAL A 149 -20.87 8.91 10.60
CA VAL A 149 -21.57 7.85 9.86
C VAL A 149 -20.51 6.99 9.19
N THR A 150 -20.61 5.66 9.39
CA THR A 150 -19.61 4.70 8.90
C THR A 150 -20.32 3.58 8.13
N ALA A 151 -19.80 3.23 6.95
CA ALA A 151 -20.35 2.17 6.12
C ALA A 151 -19.23 1.39 5.41
N TRP A 152 -19.38 0.08 5.31
CA TRP A 152 -18.49 -0.76 4.51
C TRP A 152 -18.78 -0.57 3.02
N ASN A 153 -17.73 -0.53 2.20
CA ASN A 153 -17.82 -0.50 0.75
C ASN A 153 -16.95 -1.62 0.15
N ASP A 154 -17.59 -2.54 -0.58
CA ASP A 154 -16.91 -3.70 -1.18
C ASP A 154 -15.93 -3.33 -2.31
N VAL A 155 -16.14 -2.20 -2.98
CA VAL A 155 -15.26 -1.74 -4.08
C VAL A 155 -13.96 -1.19 -3.51
N SER A 156 -14.04 -0.35 -2.48
CA SER A 156 -12.85 0.14 -1.78
C SER A 156 -12.26 -0.93 -0.87
N GLY A 157 -13.06 -1.91 -0.43
CA GLY A 157 -12.66 -2.93 0.54
C GLY A 157 -12.34 -2.30 1.90
N GLN A 158 -13.09 -1.25 2.26
CA GLN A 158 -12.81 -0.41 3.42
C GLN A 158 -14.11 0.04 4.09
N TYR A 159 -14.01 0.36 5.37
CA TYR A 159 -14.97 1.25 6.00
C TYR A 159 -14.72 2.68 5.53
N GLU A 160 -15.78 3.34 5.08
CA GLU A 160 -15.81 4.74 4.74
C GLU A 160 -16.59 5.48 5.81
N ALA A 161 -16.05 6.61 6.29
CA ALA A 161 -16.70 7.41 7.31
C ALA A 161 -16.76 8.89 6.93
N TRP A 162 -17.83 9.55 7.36
CA TRP A 162 -18.04 10.98 7.11
C TRP A 162 -18.80 11.65 8.25
N PHE A 163 -18.50 12.93 8.46
CA PHE A 163 -19.19 13.78 9.43
C PHE A 163 -19.05 15.26 9.05
N ASP A 164 -19.93 16.09 9.58
CA ASP A 164 -19.91 17.54 9.42
C ASP A 164 -19.64 18.20 10.77
N LYS A 165 -18.69 19.12 10.83
CA LYS A 165 -18.36 19.86 12.05
C LYS A 165 -17.92 21.28 11.71
N ASP A 166 -18.53 22.27 12.37
CA ASP A 166 -18.19 23.70 12.21
C ASP A 166 -18.18 24.19 10.75
N GLY A 167 -19.08 23.66 9.91
CA GLY A 167 -19.15 24.00 8.49
C GLY A 167 -18.07 23.36 7.61
N ILE A 168 -17.34 22.37 8.14
CA ILE A 168 -16.34 21.59 7.43
C ILE A 168 -16.86 20.16 7.27
N LYS A 169 -16.74 19.62 6.06
CA LYS A 169 -17.07 18.23 5.75
C LYS A 169 -15.84 17.36 5.88
N TYR A 170 -15.94 16.29 6.66
CA TYR A 170 -14.85 15.36 6.89
C TYR A 170 -15.13 13.99 6.25
N GLN A 171 -14.09 13.37 5.70
CA GLN A 171 -14.17 12.04 5.08
C GLN A 171 -12.93 11.19 5.36
N LEU A 172 -13.12 9.88 5.51
CA LEU A 172 -12.12 8.87 5.83
C LEU A 172 -12.38 7.57 5.05
N TRP A 173 -11.30 6.86 4.72
CA TRP A 173 -11.29 5.48 4.20
C TRP A 173 -10.34 4.66 5.07
N ILE A 174 -10.85 3.80 5.92
CA ILE A 174 -10.07 3.22 7.02
C ILE A 174 -9.22 2.05 6.52
N GLU A 175 -7.96 1.99 6.96
CA GLU A 175 -7.01 0.90 6.69
C GLU A 175 -6.93 -0.09 7.88
N ASP A 176 -8.09 -0.48 8.42
CA ASP A 176 -8.21 -1.35 9.59
C ASP A 176 -7.92 -2.83 9.26
N GLU A 177 -8.13 -3.72 10.23
CA GLU A 177 -7.96 -5.17 10.07
C GLU A 177 -8.75 -5.73 8.88
N ASN A 178 -9.92 -5.18 8.58
CA ASN A 178 -10.76 -5.62 7.47
C ASN A 178 -10.15 -5.23 6.13
N ALA A 179 -9.73 -3.97 5.99
CA ALA A 179 -9.05 -3.50 4.79
C ALA A 179 -7.74 -4.25 4.53
N VAL A 180 -6.93 -4.44 5.58
CA VAL A 180 -5.67 -5.21 5.50
C VAL A 180 -5.96 -6.67 5.13
N ASN A 181 -7.02 -7.28 5.67
CA ASN A 181 -7.40 -8.65 5.33
C ASN A 181 -7.75 -8.79 3.85
N MET A 182 -8.56 -7.87 3.33
CA MET A 182 -8.95 -7.88 1.92
C MET A 182 -7.73 -7.69 1.01
N LYS A 183 -6.86 -6.73 1.31
CA LYS A 183 -5.65 -6.47 0.51
C LYS A 183 -4.68 -7.64 0.53
N THR A 184 -4.39 -8.19 1.71
CA THR A 184 -3.44 -9.31 1.84
C THR A 184 -3.97 -10.61 1.23
N SER A 185 -5.28 -10.76 1.01
CA SER A 185 -5.84 -11.87 0.22
C SER A 185 -5.29 -11.93 -1.21
N LEU A 186 -4.91 -10.78 -1.79
CA LEU A 186 -4.35 -10.68 -3.14
C LEU A 186 -3.00 -11.41 -3.24
N ILE A 187 -2.27 -11.56 -2.13
CA ILE A 187 -1.00 -12.29 -2.09
C ILE A 187 -1.24 -13.75 -2.46
N HIS A 188 -2.28 -14.38 -1.90
CA HIS A 188 -2.63 -15.74 -2.25
C HIS A 188 -3.28 -15.82 -3.63
N LYS A 189 -4.14 -14.86 -3.98
CA LYS A 189 -4.85 -14.84 -5.27
C LYS A 189 -3.91 -14.81 -6.47
N TYR A 190 -2.79 -14.10 -6.33
CA TYR A 190 -1.80 -13.90 -7.40
C TYR A 190 -0.47 -14.62 -7.14
N ASP A 191 -0.39 -15.44 -6.09
CA ASP A 191 0.82 -16.19 -5.71
C ASP A 191 2.05 -15.25 -5.61
N LEU A 192 1.88 -14.16 -4.86
CA LEU A 192 2.91 -13.15 -4.64
C LEU A 192 3.93 -13.60 -3.61
N ALA A 193 5.14 -13.02 -3.64
CA ALA A 193 6.19 -13.32 -2.69
C ALA A 193 5.86 -12.92 -1.23
N GLY A 194 4.92 -11.99 -1.04
CA GLY A 194 4.54 -11.49 0.28
C GLY A 194 4.05 -10.03 0.24
N ALA A 195 4.31 -9.30 1.33
CA ALA A 195 3.91 -7.90 1.50
C ALA A 195 5.08 -7.01 1.92
N CYS A 196 5.02 -5.73 1.54
CA CYS A 196 5.82 -4.63 2.09
C CYS A 196 4.86 -3.59 2.70
N VAL A 197 5.09 -3.16 3.94
CA VAL A 197 4.07 -2.49 4.75
C VAL A 197 4.53 -1.11 5.21
N TRP A 198 3.72 -0.07 4.98
CA TRP A 198 4.02 1.31 5.39
C TRP A 198 2.95 1.90 6.33
N ALA A 199 3.22 2.13 7.60
CA ALA A 199 4.41 1.72 8.34
C ALA A 199 3.98 1.05 9.66
N ALA A 200 4.82 0.12 10.14
CA ALA A 200 4.46 -0.77 11.26
C ALA A 200 3.98 -0.04 12.52
N ASN A 201 4.50 1.16 12.81
CA ASN A 201 4.09 1.98 13.96
C ASN A 201 2.71 2.63 13.81
N PHE A 202 2.05 2.46 12.66
CA PHE A 202 0.68 2.93 12.42
C PHE A 202 -0.37 1.81 12.50
N ALA A 203 0.06 0.54 12.62
CA ALA A 203 -0.83 -0.58 12.90
C ALA A 203 -1.28 -0.60 14.37
N ASP A 204 -2.41 -1.27 14.60
CA ASP A 204 -2.79 -1.80 15.90
C ASP A 204 -2.56 -3.33 15.97
N GLU A 205 -2.79 -3.94 17.13
CA GLU A 205 -2.60 -5.38 17.33
C GLU A 205 -3.49 -6.24 16.42
N ARG A 206 -4.70 -5.76 16.09
CA ARG A 206 -5.63 -6.50 15.24
C ARG A 206 -5.07 -6.64 13.83
N VAL A 207 -4.46 -5.58 13.29
CA VAL A 207 -3.78 -5.65 12.00
C VAL A 207 -2.61 -6.63 12.01
N PHE A 208 -1.81 -6.68 13.08
CA PHE A 208 -0.73 -7.66 13.17
C PHE A 208 -1.24 -9.11 13.18
N ASN A 209 -2.38 -9.37 13.84
CA ASN A 209 -3.03 -10.68 13.79
C ASN A 209 -3.46 -11.07 12.37
N ILE A 210 -3.90 -10.11 11.55
CA ILE A 210 -4.22 -10.36 10.15
C ILE A 210 -2.97 -10.74 9.34
N PHE A 211 -1.86 -10.02 9.54
CA PHE A 211 -0.60 -10.37 8.87
C PHE A 211 -0.11 -11.76 9.28
N GLU A 212 -0.15 -12.10 10.58
CA GLU A 212 0.22 -13.43 11.03
C GLU A 212 -0.66 -14.51 10.39
N ARG A 213 -2.00 -14.34 10.45
CA ARG A 213 -2.94 -15.29 9.86
C ARG A 213 -2.70 -15.46 8.36
N ASN A 214 -2.76 -14.37 7.60
CA ASN A 214 -2.74 -14.45 6.15
C ASN A 214 -1.33 -14.83 5.64
N LEU A 215 -0.25 -14.34 6.24
CA LEU A 215 1.10 -14.60 5.72
C LEU A 215 1.76 -15.88 6.28
N LYS A 216 1.24 -16.46 7.36
CA LYS A 216 1.87 -17.64 8.00
C LYS A 216 0.95 -18.85 8.15
N GLN A 217 -0.37 -18.66 8.20
CA GLN A 217 -1.31 -19.73 8.55
C GLN A 217 -2.19 -20.13 7.36
N VAL A 218 -2.72 -19.16 6.61
CA VAL A 218 -3.54 -19.40 5.43
C VAL A 218 -2.67 -19.89 4.28
N GLY A 219 -3.03 -21.04 3.70
CA GLY A 219 -2.24 -21.69 2.66
C GLY A 219 -2.66 -21.36 1.23
N SER A 220 -3.89 -20.85 1.01
CA SER A 220 -4.41 -20.60 -0.33
C SER A 220 -5.52 -19.54 -0.38
N TYR A 221 -5.80 -19.03 -1.59
CA TYR A 221 -6.90 -18.09 -1.80
C TYR A 221 -8.27 -18.75 -1.57
N ASP A 222 -8.44 -20.02 -1.94
CA ASP A 222 -9.69 -20.75 -1.73
C ASP A 222 -10.00 -20.93 -0.24
N GLU A 223 -8.98 -21.25 0.57
CA GLU A 223 -9.09 -21.29 2.02
C GLU A 223 -9.50 -19.92 2.59
N TRP A 224 -8.84 -18.85 2.12
CA TRP A 224 -9.19 -17.49 2.53
C TRP A 224 -10.64 -17.15 2.15
N GLN A 225 -11.06 -17.48 0.93
CA GLN A 225 -12.41 -17.25 0.46
C GLN A 225 -13.46 -18.00 1.29
N MET A 226 -13.14 -19.21 1.73
CA MET A 226 -14.07 -20.04 2.50
C MET A 226 -14.30 -19.52 3.91
N TYR A 227 -13.28 -18.96 4.56
CA TYR A 227 -13.33 -18.66 5.99
C TYR A 227 -13.20 -17.18 6.37
N TYR A 228 -12.62 -16.34 5.51
CA TYR A 228 -12.16 -15.00 5.89
C TYR A 228 -12.57 -13.87 4.91
N ASN A 229 -13.49 -14.12 3.98
CA ASN A 229 -13.87 -13.15 2.94
C ASN A 229 -14.93 -12.12 3.34
N GLN A 230 -15.40 -12.14 4.58
CA GLN A 230 -16.39 -11.19 5.09
C GLN A 230 -15.72 -10.19 6.02
N PRO A 231 -16.02 -8.88 5.91
CA PRO A 231 -15.57 -7.91 6.89
C PRO A 231 -16.27 -8.14 8.23
N GLU A 232 -15.54 -7.98 9.32
CA GLU A 232 -16.12 -7.85 10.65
C GLU A 232 -16.87 -6.52 10.76
N LYS A 233 -17.98 -6.50 11.50
CA LYS A 233 -18.77 -5.28 11.71
C LYS A 233 -17.97 -4.25 12.50
N ALA A 234 -17.99 -2.99 12.06
CA ALA A 234 -17.55 -1.85 12.86
C ALA A 234 -18.29 -1.86 14.21
N LYS A 235 -17.55 -1.65 15.29
CA LYS A 235 -18.08 -1.63 16.66
C LYS A 235 -18.76 -0.32 16.99
#